data_AF-A0A958EFV4-F1
#
_entry.id   AF-A0A958EFV4-F1
#
_cell.length_a   1.000
_cell.length_b   1.000
_cell.length_c   1.000
_cell.angle_alpha   90.00
_cell.angle_beta   90.00
_cell.angle_gamma   90.00
#
_symmetry.space_group_name_H-M   'P 1'
#
loop_
_entity.id
_entity.type
_entity.pdbx_description
1 polymer ?
#
loop_
_entity_poly.entity_id
_entity_poly.type
_entity_poly.pdbx_seq_one_letter_code
_entity_poly.pdbx_strand_id
1 'polypeptide(L)' 'METVSNKRILSGVQPSGILHIGNYFGAIRQHIRLQEKNECYYFVANFHSLNSVQDPERLTQMSL' A
#
# COMPACT_ATOMS: atom_id res chain seq x y z
N MET A 1 -25.53 -1.95 -23.38
CA MET A 1 -24.11 -1.85 -22.98
C MET A 1 -24.08 -1.81 -21.47
N GLU A 2 -23.73 -2.93 -20.82
CA GLU A 2 -23.39 -2.89 -19.40
C GLU A 2 -22.13 -2.06 -19.24
N THR A 3 -22.20 -1.01 -18.43
CA THR A 3 -21.00 -0.31 -18.00
C THR A 3 -20.22 -1.29 -17.15
N VAL A 4 -19.05 -1.74 -17.63
CA VAL A 4 -18.09 -2.46 -16.77
C VAL A 4 -17.65 -1.44 -15.72
N SER A 5 -18.34 -1.44 -14.58
CA SER A 5 -18.00 -0.56 -13.47
C SER A 5 -16.74 -1.12 -12.83
N ASN A 6 -15.58 -0.63 -13.29
CA ASN A 6 -14.30 -0.91 -12.65
C ASN A 6 -14.42 -0.49 -11.18
N LYS A 7 -14.26 -1.45 -10.26
CA LYS A 7 -14.32 -1.13 -8.84
C LYS A 7 -13.13 -0.24 -8.49
N ARG A 8 -13.37 0.77 -7.66
CA ARG A 8 -12.31 1.60 -7.08
C ARG A 8 -11.77 0.92 -5.85
N ILE A 9 -10.46 0.71 -5.82
CA ILE A 9 -9.75 0.09 -4.69
C ILE A 9 -8.78 1.13 -4.14
N LEU A 10 -8.84 1.37 -2.84
CA LEU A 10 -7.90 2.22 -2.12
C LEU A 10 -7.18 1.37 -1.08
N SER A 11 -5.85 1.35 -1.11
CA SER A 11 -5.04 0.60 -0.15
C SER A 11 -3.90 1.46 0.39
N GLY A 12 -3.86 1.59 1.71
CA GLY A 12 -2.76 2.22 2.43
C GLY A 12 -1.76 1.18 2.89
N VAL A 13 -0.48 1.38 2.58
CA VAL A 13 0.61 0.51 3.04
C VAL A 13 1.41 1.24 4.10
N GLN A 14 1.57 0.61 5.27
CA GLN A 14 2.40 1.16 6.33
C GLN A 14 3.88 1.08 5.91
N PRO A 15 4.66 2.18 5.99
CA PRO A 15 6.10 2.14 5.86
C PRO A 15 6.66 1.20 6.92
N SER A 16 7.24 0.09 6.47
CA SER A 16 7.80 -0.98 7.32
C SER A 16 9.31 -1.16 7.13
N GLY A 17 9.94 -0.25 6.37
CA GLY A 17 11.35 -0.31 6.04
C GLY A 17 11.58 -1.20 4.83
N ILE A 18 12.56 -2.10 4.91
CA ILE A 18 12.96 -2.94 3.79
C ILE A 18 11.86 -3.96 3.49
N LEU A 19 11.34 -3.94 2.26
CA LEU A 19 10.40 -4.95 1.78
C LEU A 19 11.05 -6.34 1.76
N HIS A 20 10.33 -7.32 2.27
CA HIS A 20 10.74 -8.72 2.27
C HIS A 20 9.67 -9.62 1.63
N ILE A 21 10.00 -10.90 1.47
CA ILE A 21 9.16 -11.87 0.77
C ILE A 21 7.74 -12.02 1.37
N GLY A 22 7.63 -11.86 2.69
CA GLY A 22 6.35 -11.76 3.39
C GLY A 22 5.45 -10.61 2.90
N ASN A 23 5.98 -9.41 2.63
CA ASN A 23 5.19 -8.30 2.07
C ASN A 23 4.71 -8.64 0.66
N TYR A 24 5.56 -9.32 -0.14
CA TYR A 24 5.22 -9.72 -1.49
C TYR A 24 4.01 -10.68 -1.51
N PHE A 25 4.10 -11.77 -0.76
CA PHE A 25 3.02 -12.75 -0.70
C PHE A 25 1.82 -12.29 0.12
N GLY A 26 2.02 -11.38 1.09
CA GLY A 26 0.96 -10.86 1.95
C GLY A 26 0.09 -9.80 1.28
N ALA A 27 0.69 -8.92 0.47
CA ALA A 27 -0.03 -7.78 -0.11
C ALA A 27 0.33 -7.51 -1.59
N ILE A 28 1.61 -7.36 -1.92
CA ILE A 28 2.03 -6.80 -3.22
C ILE A 28 1.55 -7.66 -4.40
N ARG A 29 1.69 -8.99 -4.32
CA ARG A 29 1.23 -9.89 -5.39
C ARG A 29 -0.28 -9.80 -5.62
N GLN A 30 -1.06 -9.57 -4.56
CA GLN A 30 -2.50 -9.40 -4.64
C GLN A 30 -2.84 -8.02 -5.23
N HIS A 31 -2.11 -6.97 -4.85
CA HIS A 31 -2.25 -5.63 -5.42
C HIS A 31 -2.01 -5.63 -6.93
N ILE A 32 -0.95 -6.28 -7.41
CA ILE A 32 -0.66 -6.40 -8.85
C ILE A 32 -1.84 -7.05 -9.59
N ARG A 33 -2.37 -8.17 -9.08
CA ARG A 33 -3.53 -8.87 -9.69
C ARG A 33 -4.79 -8.01 -9.71
N LEU A 34 -4.99 -7.14 -8.71
CA LEU A 34 -6.16 -6.27 -8.65
C LEU A 34 -6.11 -5.15 -9.70
N GLN A 35 -4.92 -4.68 -10.07
CA GLN A 35 -4.73 -3.61 -11.06
C GLN A 35 -5.21 -4.02 -12.47
N GLU A 36 -5.22 -5.32 -12.80
CA GLU A 36 -5.65 -5.79 -14.13
C GLU A 36 -7.14 -5.53 -14.42
N LYS A 37 -7.97 -5.39 -13.39
CA LYS A 37 -9.45 -5.35 -13.52
C LYS A 37 -10.12 -4.21 -12.75
N ASN A 38 -9.36 -3.37 -12.04
CA ASN A 38 -9.89 -2.38 -11.11
C ASN A 38 -9.13 -1.06 -11.21
N GLU A 39 -9.76 0.03 -10.78
CA GLU A 39 -9.12 1.33 -10.61
C GLU A 39 -8.49 1.37 -9.21
N CYS A 40 -7.18 1.13 -9.13
CA CYS A 40 -6.47 1.00 -7.86
C CYS A 40 -5.67 2.25 -7.50
N TYR A 41 -5.79 2.70 -6.26
CA TYR A 41 -5.01 3.76 -5.64
C TYR A 41 -4.25 3.19 -4.45
N TYR A 42 -2.93 3.40 -4.44
CA TYR A 42 -2.05 2.97 -3.36
C TYR A 42 -1.37 4.20 -2.75
N PHE A 43 -1.26 4.25 -1.42
CA PHE A 43 -0.58 5.34 -0.73
C PHE A 43 0.22 4.80 0.45
N VAL A 44 1.24 5.57 0.84
CA VAL A 44 2.03 5.29 2.04
C VAL A 44 1.33 5.91 3.25
N ALA A 45 1.00 5.08 4.24
CA ALA A 45 0.19 5.49 5.39
C ALA A 45 1.03 6.12 6.52
N ASN A 46 1.76 7.20 6.21
CA ASN A 46 2.71 7.84 7.13
C ASN A 46 2.05 8.31 8.43
N PHE A 47 0.90 8.99 8.32
CA PHE A 47 0.17 9.46 9.50
C PHE A 47 -0.31 8.32 10.40
N HIS A 48 -0.78 7.21 9.82
CA HIS A 48 -1.18 6.04 10.62
C HIS A 48 0.02 5.43 11.36
N SER A 49 1.20 5.51 10.77
CA SER A 49 2.44 4.95 11.32
C SER A 49 2.91 5.65 12.58
N LEU A 50 2.55 6.94 12.76
CA LEU A 50 2.88 7.73 13.96
C LEU A 50 2.33 7.13 15.26
N ASN A 51 1.31 6.26 15.17
CA ASN A 51 0.81 5.49 16.32
C ASN A 51 1.84 4.50 16.88
N SER A 52 2.86 4.15 16.09
CA SER A 52 3.85 3.09 16.42
C SER A 52 5.30 3.52 16.21
N VAL A 53 5.58 4.46 15.31
CA VAL A 53 6.91 4.96 14.98
C VAL A 53 6.95 6.45 15.27
N GLN A 54 7.70 6.85 16.29
CA GLN A 54 7.83 8.27 16.69
C GLN A 54 9.16 8.90 16.26
N ASP A 55 10.12 8.11 15.83
CA ASP A 55 11.38 8.60 15.30
C ASP A 55 11.14 9.22 13.89
N PRO A 56 11.33 10.54 13.73
CA PRO A 56 11.02 11.23 12.48
C PRO A 56 12.00 10.89 11.36
N GLU A 57 13.28 10.67 11.67
CA GLU A 57 14.29 10.29 10.67
C GLU A 57 13.99 8.89 10.15
N ARG A 58 13.68 7.97 11.07
CA ARG A 58 13.31 6.61 10.73
C ARG A 58 12.02 6.54 9.91
N LEU A 59 10.97 7.29 10.30
CA LEU A 59 9.73 7.32 9.53
C LEU A 59 9.98 7.88 8.11
N THR A 60 10.80 8.93 7.99
CA THR A 60 11.19 9.50 6.70
C THR A 60 11.91 8.46 5.83
N GLN A 61 12.89 7.76 6.39
CA GLN A 61 13.65 6.74 5.69
C GLN A 61 12.78 5.57 5.22
N MET A 62 11.76 5.19 5.99
CA MET A 62 10.86 4.08 5.64
C MET A 62 9.76 4.46 4.64
N SER A 63 9.57 5.76 4.40
CA SER A 63 8.50 6.31 3.54
C SER A 63 8.96 6.72 2.14
N LEU A 64 10.28 6.85 1.94
CA LEU A 64 10.95 7.20 0.68
C LEU A 64 11.52 5.94 0.01
#